data_AF-A0A519RTJ6-F1
#
_entry.id   AF-A0A519RTJ6-F1
#
_cell.length_a   1.000
_cell.length_b   1.000
_cell.length_c   1.000
_cell.angle_alpha   90.00
_cell.angle_beta   90.00
_cell.angle_gamma   90.00
#
_symmetry.space_group_name_H-M   'P 1'
#
loop_
_entity.id
_entity.type
_entity.pdbx_description
1 polymer ?
#
loop_
_entity_poly.entity_id
_entity_poly.type
_entity_poly.pdbx_seq_one_letter_code
_entity_poly.pdbx_strand_id
1 'polypeptide(L)'
;FNIIIPEVEIITPIRDLKLSREAEIEYLAEHGVEYSAEKARYSINKGLWGTSVGGKETLTSHETLPESAWPTQVSETESRKLELTFEKGELVAIDGETLAPVRAIQKLQAIAQPYGIGRDIHVGDTIIGIKGRVGFEAAAPVLIIKAHHTLEKHTLTKWQLSWKEQLSSFYGNWLHEGQFHDPIMRNIEAFLADTQKVVSGKVFVELLPYRFQIIGIESNHDLMSNKFGSYGEMNNAWSGEDVKGFSKIFGNQVMIWHKVNSEEA
;
A
#
# COMPACT_ATOMS: atom_id res chain seq x y z
N PHE A 1 -24.95 -4.38 0.35
CA PHE A 1 -26.31 -4.97 0.36
C PHE A 1 -27.17 -4.41 -0.76
N ASN A 2 -27.53 -3.12 -0.76
CA ASN A 2 -28.35 -2.51 -1.82
C ASN A 2 -27.95 -2.80 -3.28
N ILE A 3 -26.65 -2.95 -3.58
CA ILE A 3 -26.16 -3.26 -4.93
C ILE A 3 -26.24 -4.77 -5.25
N ILE A 4 -25.84 -5.63 -4.32
CA ILE A 4 -25.67 -7.08 -4.57
C ILE A 4 -26.98 -7.84 -4.34
N ILE A 5 -27.75 -7.43 -3.34
CA ILE A 5 -28.99 -8.05 -2.92
C ILE A 5 -29.97 -6.90 -2.65
N PRO A 6 -30.56 -6.32 -3.71
CA PRO A 6 -31.51 -5.22 -3.57
C PRO A 6 -32.75 -5.70 -2.80
N GLU A 7 -33.49 -4.74 -2.22
CA GLU A 7 -34.77 -4.96 -1.52
C GLU A 7 -34.70 -5.76 -0.22
N VAL A 8 -33.54 -6.29 0.17
CA VAL A 8 -33.34 -6.87 1.49
C VAL A 8 -33.23 -5.78 2.54
N GLU A 9 -34.04 -5.90 3.59
CA GLU A 9 -34.00 -5.02 4.75
C GLU A 9 -32.62 -5.07 5.41
N ILE A 10 -32.03 -3.89 5.63
CA ILE A 10 -30.76 -3.73 6.33
C ILE A 10 -31.08 -3.18 7.72
N ILE A 11 -30.81 -3.97 8.75
CA ILE A 11 -30.99 -3.57 10.15
C ILE A 11 -29.64 -3.08 10.70
N THR A 12 -29.60 -1.89 11.31
CA THR A 12 -28.37 -1.29 11.85
C THR A 12 -28.50 -0.91 13.33
N PRO A 13 -28.61 -1.89 14.27
CA PRO A 13 -29.03 -1.62 15.65
C PRO A 13 -28.19 -0.57 16.38
N ILE A 14 -26.87 -0.57 16.19
CA ILE A 14 -25.98 0.42 16.80
C ILE A 14 -26.36 1.86 16.40
N ARG A 15 -26.70 2.07 15.12
CA ARG A 15 -27.07 3.39 14.58
C ARG A 15 -28.53 3.73 14.86
N ASP A 16 -29.42 2.76 14.70
CA ASP A 16 -30.87 2.93 14.83
C ASP A 16 -31.27 3.16 16.28
N LEU A 17 -30.68 2.41 17.21
CA LEU A 17 -30.95 2.50 18.65
C LEU A 17 -30.01 3.47 19.37
N LYS A 18 -28.94 3.95 18.70
CA LYS A 18 -27.91 4.84 19.27
C LYS A 18 -27.35 4.31 20.59
N LEU A 19 -26.99 3.03 20.61
CA LEU A 19 -26.48 2.37 21.82
C LEU A 19 -25.15 3.00 22.25
N SER A 20 -25.04 3.32 23.54
CA SER A 20 -23.76 3.70 24.14
C SER A 20 -22.98 2.46 24.56
N ARG A 21 -21.68 2.63 24.78
CA ARG A 21 -20.82 1.53 25.22
C ARG A 21 -21.22 1.01 26.61
N GLU A 22 -21.70 1.90 27.48
CA GLU A 22 -22.24 1.54 28.79
C GLU A 22 -23.50 0.67 28.65
N ALA A 23 -24.42 1.04 27.74
CA ALA A 23 -25.61 0.25 27.45
C ALA A 23 -25.27 -1.14 26.89
N GLU A 24 -24.23 -1.24 26.05
CA GLU A 24 -23.72 -2.53 25.56
C GLU A 24 -23.18 -3.40 26.71
N ILE A 25 -22.42 -2.83 27.64
CA ILE A 25 -21.84 -3.55 28.79
C ILE A 25 -22.93 -4.02 29.75
N GLU A 26 -23.92 -3.17 30.05
CA GLU A 26 -25.05 -3.52 30.90
C GLU A 26 -25.88 -4.65 30.27
N TYR A 27 -26.20 -4.53 28.97
CA TYR A 27 -26.89 -5.59 28.24
C TYR A 27 -26.14 -6.93 28.29
N LEU A 28 -24.81 -6.91 28.10
CA LEU A 28 -23.99 -8.12 28.22
C LEU A 28 -24.03 -8.70 29.65
N ALA A 29 -23.92 -7.86 30.67
CA ALA A 29 -23.97 -8.28 32.07
C ALA A 29 -25.33 -8.90 32.46
N GLU A 30 -26.44 -8.29 32.03
CA GLU A 30 -27.79 -8.83 32.22
C GLU A 30 -27.96 -10.23 31.60
N HIS A 31 -27.22 -10.52 30.53
CA HIS A 31 -27.22 -11.81 29.84
C HIS A 31 -26.09 -12.75 30.28
N GLY A 32 -25.38 -12.43 31.36
CA GLY A 32 -24.32 -13.28 31.94
C GLY A 32 -23.02 -13.32 31.14
N VAL A 33 -22.75 -12.33 30.30
CA VAL A 33 -21.50 -12.19 29.55
C VAL A 33 -20.57 -11.20 30.25
N GLU A 34 -19.45 -11.70 30.77
CA GLU A 34 -18.42 -10.85 31.38
C GLU A 34 -17.54 -10.18 30.31
N TYR A 35 -17.46 -8.85 30.35
CA TYR A 35 -16.59 -8.06 29.47
C TYR A 35 -15.62 -7.18 30.28
N SER A 36 -14.32 -7.25 29.96
CA SER A 36 -13.29 -6.48 30.67
C SER A 36 -13.27 -5.01 30.21
N ALA A 37 -13.40 -4.09 31.18
CA ALA A 37 -13.22 -2.65 30.94
C ALA A 37 -11.82 -2.27 30.45
N GLU A 38 -10.79 -3.08 30.77
CA GLU A 38 -9.43 -2.81 30.30
C GLU A 38 -9.29 -3.07 28.80
N LYS A 39 -9.94 -4.13 28.30
CA LYS A 39 -10.09 -4.42 26.87
C LYS A 39 -10.96 -3.40 26.15
N ALA A 40 -11.65 -2.50 26.87
CA ALA A 40 -12.45 -1.45 26.28
C ALA A 40 -11.64 -0.21 25.85
N ARG A 41 -10.43 -0.02 26.39
CA ARG A 41 -9.62 1.18 26.16
C ARG A 41 -9.23 1.38 24.69
N TYR A 42 -8.88 0.29 24.00
CA TYR A 42 -8.58 0.31 22.58
C TYR A 42 -9.47 -0.70 21.84
N SER A 43 -10.02 -0.27 20.71
CA SER A 43 -10.67 -1.13 19.74
C SER A 43 -9.62 -1.60 18.74
N ILE A 44 -9.39 -2.92 18.70
CA ILE A 44 -8.44 -3.55 17.80
C ILE A 44 -9.22 -4.33 16.75
N ASN A 45 -9.03 -4.00 15.48
CA ASN A 45 -9.57 -4.76 14.36
C ASN A 45 -8.42 -5.40 13.59
N LYS A 46 -8.28 -6.72 13.70
CA LYS A 46 -7.21 -7.49 13.09
C LYS A 46 -7.74 -8.29 11.90
N GLY A 47 -7.18 -8.04 10.73
CA GLY A 47 -7.44 -8.79 9.50
C GLY A 47 -6.17 -9.39 8.92
N LEU A 48 -6.32 -10.07 7.76
CA LEU A 48 -5.20 -10.64 7.01
C LEU A 48 -4.21 -9.56 6.54
N TRP A 49 -4.73 -8.39 6.14
CA TRP A 49 -3.95 -7.31 5.52
C TRP A 49 -3.51 -6.23 6.52
N GLY A 50 -3.63 -6.48 7.83
CA GLY A 50 -3.18 -5.54 8.85
C GLY A 50 -4.15 -5.42 10.02
N THR A 51 -3.74 -4.62 10.99
CA THR A 51 -4.50 -4.37 12.22
C THR A 51 -4.71 -2.88 12.39
N SER A 52 -5.93 -2.44 12.70
CA SER A 52 -6.20 -1.07 13.13
C SER A 52 -6.43 -1.01 14.63
N VAL A 53 -5.97 0.08 15.24
CA VAL A 53 -6.04 0.34 16.68
C VAL A 53 -6.61 1.73 16.87
N GLY A 54 -7.81 1.82 17.44
CA GLY A 54 -8.48 3.09 17.76
C GLY A 54 -8.81 3.19 19.24
N GLY A 55 -8.87 4.41 19.76
CA GLY A 55 -9.16 4.69 21.17
C GLY A 55 -8.18 5.70 21.76
N LYS A 56 -8.46 6.17 22.97
CA LYS A 56 -7.66 7.11 23.79
C LYS A 56 -6.78 8.08 22.97
N GLU A 57 -5.52 7.77 22.72
CA GLU A 57 -4.54 8.63 22.03
C GLU A 57 -4.99 8.96 20.60
N THR A 58 -5.68 8.06 19.90
CA THR A 58 -6.20 8.33 18.55
C THR A 58 -7.41 9.28 18.54
N LEU A 59 -7.97 9.63 19.70
CA LEU A 59 -9.05 10.63 19.83
C LEU A 59 -8.52 12.07 19.93
N THR A 60 -7.22 12.24 20.17
CA THR A 60 -6.54 13.55 20.15
C THR A 60 -5.62 13.63 18.93
N SER A 61 -5.05 14.79 18.64
CA SER A 61 -4.24 15.02 17.42
C SER A 61 -2.72 14.99 17.63
N HIS A 62 -2.24 14.97 18.88
CA HIS A 62 -0.83 15.27 19.19
C HIS A 62 -0.04 14.08 19.79
N GLU A 63 -0.70 12.96 20.08
CA GLU A 63 -0.06 11.79 20.70
C GLU A 63 -0.07 10.57 19.77
N THR A 64 0.96 9.74 19.80
CA THR A 64 0.96 8.42 19.14
C THR A 64 0.53 7.33 20.12
N LEU A 65 0.26 6.13 19.62
CA LEU A 65 -0.03 4.97 20.46
C LEU A 65 1.23 4.59 21.29
N PRO A 66 1.11 4.40 22.62
CA PRO A 66 2.21 3.90 23.43
C PRO A 66 2.55 2.45 23.05
N GLU A 67 3.76 1.98 23.37
CA GLU A 67 4.22 0.63 22.98
C GLU A 67 3.24 -0.47 23.44
N SER A 68 2.69 -0.33 24.65
CA SER A 68 1.71 -1.27 25.22
C SER A 68 0.35 -1.30 24.52
N ALA A 69 0.02 -0.31 23.68
CA ALA A 69 -1.22 -0.27 22.92
C ALA A 69 -1.10 -1.02 21.57
N TRP A 70 0.12 -1.30 21.10
CA TRP A 70 0.35 -2.07 19.90
C TRP A 70 0.07 -3.57 20.14
N PRO A 71 -0.78 -4.22 19.32
CA PRO A 71 -1.15 -5.63 19.50
C PRO A 71 0.03 -6.60 19.46
N THR A 72 1.05 -6.28 18.67
CA THR A 72 2.31 -7.03 18.64
C THR A 72 3.38 -6.15 19.21
N GLN A 73 4.23 -6.65 20.10
CA GLN A 73 5.35 -5.90 20.67
C GLN A 73 6.60 -6.09 19.81
N VAL A 74 7.48 -5.09 19.78
CA VAL A 74 8.78 -5.27 19.10
C VAL A 74 9.63 -6.26 19.91
N SER A 75 10.04 -7.34 19.27
CA SER A 75 10.86 -8.39 19.88
C SER A 75 12.10 -8.75 19.05
N GLU A 76 12.14 -8.38 17.78
CA GLU A 76 13.29 -8.62 16.90
C GLU A 76 14.17 -7.38 16.79
N THR A 77 15.47 -7.55 17.04
CA THR A 77 16.46 -6.46 17.03
C THR A 77 17.56 -6.61 15.98
N GLU A 78 17.83 -7.84 15.53
CA GLU A 78 18.89 -8.12 14.56
C GLU A 78 18.40 -7.96 13.13
N SER A 79 19.24 -7.41 12.24
CA SER A 79 18.84 -7.23 10.85
C SER A 79 18.67 -8.57 10.15
N ARG A 80 17.64 -8.66 9.29
CA ARG A 80 17.36 -9.86 8.51
C ARG A 80 17.14 -9.51 7.05
N LYS A 81 17.83 -10.20 6.16
CA LYS A 81 17.56 -10.14 4.72
C LYS A 81 16.48 -11.14 4.34
N LEU A 82 15.62 -10.74 3.41
CA LEU A 82 14.53 -11.51 2.85
C LEU A 82 14.56 -11.43 1.33
N GLU A 83 14.23 -12.53 0.68
CA GLU A 83 13.93 -12.59 -0.75
C GLU A 83 12.41 -12.72 -0.94
N LEU A 84 11.82 -11.80 -1.69
CA LEU A 84 10.41 -11.86 -2.10
C LEU A 84 10.35 -12.14 -3.61
N THR A 85 9.76 -13.27 -4.00
CA THR A 85 9.62 -13.63 -5.42
C THR A 85 8.23 -13.29 -5.92
N PHE A 86 8.18 -12.55 -7.01
CA PHE A 86 6.96 -12.17 -7.71
C PHE A 86 6.86 -12.87 -9.06
N GLU A 87 5.65 -13.31 -9.41
CA GLU A 87 5.29 -13.75 -10.75
C GLU A 87 4.07 -12.98 -11.22
N LYS A 88 4.19 -12.27 -12.34
CA LYS A 88 3.13 -11.43 -12.91
C LYS A 88 2.48 -10.51 -11.86
N GLY A 89 3.32 -9.87 -11.06
CA GLY A 89 2.89 -8.95 -9.99
C GLY A 89 2.44 -9.61 -8.69
N GLU A 90 2.29 -10.93 -8.64
CA GLU A 90 1.83 -11.65 -7.45
C GLU A 90 3.00 -12.18 -6.62
N LEU A 91 2.96 -12.03 -5.30
CA LEU A 91 3.94 -12.63 -4.39
C LEU A 91 3.71 -14.15 -4.33
N VAL A 92 4.64 -14.94 -4.87
CA VAL A 92 4.53 -16.39 -4.98
C VAL A 92 5.51 -17.16 -4.08
N ALA A 93 6.62 -16.53 -3.64
CA ALA A 93 7.57 -17.18 -2.74
C ALA A 93 8.29 -16.20 -1.81
N ILE A 94 8.73 -16.71 -0.65
CA ILE A 94 9.54 -15.99 0.35
C ILE A 94 10.72 -16.87 0.74
N ASP A 95 11.95 -16.35 0.58
CA ASP A 95 13.20 -17.08 0.81
C ASP A 95 13.24 -18.42 0.02
N GLY A 96 12.80 -18.38 -1.24
CA GLY A 96 12.75 -19.55 -2.13
C GLY A 96 11.60 -20.54 -1.87
N GLU A 97 10.82 -20.39 -0.79
CA GLU A 97 9.67 -21.25 -0.50
C GLU A 97 8.40 -20.75 -1.19
N THR A 98 7.86 -21.53 -2.13
CA THR A 98 6.60 -21.24 -2.82
C THR A 98 5.40 -21.37 -1.88
N LEU A 99 4.52 -20.39 -1.89
CA LEU A 99 3.40 -20.28 -0.96
C LEU A 99 2.13 -19.86 -1.71
N ALA A 100 0.97 -20.36 -1.25
CA ALA A 100 -0.31 -19.82 -1.67
C ALA A 100 -0.46 -18.36 -1.17
N PRO A 101 -1.21 -17.48 -1.86
CA PRO A 101 -1.22 -16.04 -1.57
C PRO A 101 -1.50 -15.68 -0.10
N VAL A 102 -2.51 -16.30 0.51
CA VAL A 102 -2.84 -16.07 1.93
C VAL A 102 -1.70 -16.50 2.86
N ARG A 103 -1.04 -17.64 2.56
CA ARG A 103 0.08 -18.15 3.34
C ARG A 103 1.33 -17.29 3.17
N ALA A 104 1.56 -16.74 1.98
CA ALA A 104 2.64 -15.79 1.73
C ALA A 104 2.48 -14.54 2.61
N ILE A 105 1.28 -13.95 2.64
CA ILE A 105 0.98 -12.79 3.49
C ILE A 105 1.18 -13.13 4.97
N GLN A 106 0.63 -14.25 5.44
CA GLN A 106 0.77 -14.68 6.84
C GLN A 106 2.23 -14.93 7.23
N LYS A 107 3.00 -15.61 6.38
CA LYS A 107 4.42 -15.89 6.64
C LYS A 107 5.22 -14.59 6.69
N LEU A 108 5.03 -13.69 5.71
CA LEU A 108 5.71 -12.39 5.71
C LEU A 108 5.33 -11.56 6.92
N GLN A 109 4.06 -11.57 7.31
CA GLN A 109 3.56 -10.83 8.47
C GLN A 109 4.22 -11.36 9.76
N ALA A 110 4.29 -12.69 9.93
CA ALA A 110 4.92 -13.30 11.09
C ALA A 110 6.42 -12.98 11.19
N ILE A 111 7.11 -12.83 10.05
CA ILE A 111 8.52 -12.44 10.01
C ILE A 111 8.71 -10.94 10.31
N ALA A 112 7.90 -10.08 9.70
CA ALA A 112 8.14 -8.64 9.70
C ALA A 112 7.48 -7.88 10.86
N GLN A 113 6.36 -8.37 11.41
CA GLN A 113 5.64 -7.69 12.48
C GLN A 113 6.44 -7.57 13.80
N PRO A 114 7.25 -8.58 14.22
CA PRO A 114 8.11 -8.47 15.38
C PRO A 114 9.17 -7.35 15.33
N TYR A 115 9.43 -6.79 14.15
CA TYR A 115 10.29 -5.62 13.96
C TYR A 115 9.56 -4.29 14.18
N GLY A 116 8.24 -4.28 14.41
CA GLY A 116 7.45 -3.03 14.49
C GLY A 116 7.27 -2.33 13.13
N ILE A 117 7.48 -3.04 12.02
CA ILE A 117 7.34 -2.49 10.66
C ILE A 117 5.87 -2.26 10.32
N GLY A 118 5.59 -1.15 9.63
CA GLY A 118 4.24 -0.81 9.18
C GLY A 118 3.33 -0.28 10.31
N ARG A 119 3.92 0.10 11.45
CA ARG A 119 3.25 0.88 12.49
C ARG A 119 3.20 2.35 12.09
N ASP A 120 2.01 2.93 12.04
CA ASP A 120 1.84 4.37 11.78
C ASP A 120 0.50 4.87 12.33
N ILE A 121 0.35 6.20 12.45
CA ILE A 121 -0.93 6.85 12.71
C ILE A 121 -1.44 7.46 11.41
N HIS A 122 -2.58 6.98 10.94
CA HIS A 122 -3.25 7.54 9.78
C HIS A 122 -4.32 8.54 10.20
N VAL A 123 -4.36 9.68 9.51
CA VAL A 123 -5.47 10.63 9.54
C VAL A 123 -6.01 10.71 8.12
N GLY A 124 -7.30 10.41 7.96
CA GLY A 124 -7.95 10.34 6.67
C GLY A 124 -9.34 10.95 6.70
N ASP A 125 -9.86 11.29 5.53
CA ASP A 125 -11.25 11.69 5.36
C ASP A 125 -12.14 10.44 5.28
N THR A 126 -13.30 10.51 5.92
CA THR A 126 -14.33 9.46 5.85
C THR A 126 -15.35 9.83 4.77
N ILE A 127 -16.05 8.82 4.24
CA ILE A 127 -17.11 9.01 3.23
C ILE A 127 -18.22 9.99 3.66
N ILE A 128 -18.43 10.15 4.97
CA ILE A 128 -19.43 11.05 5.53
C ILE A 128 -18.90 12.48 5.77
N GLY A 129 -17.68 12.78 5.32
CA GLY A 129 -17.10 14.13 5.35
C GLY A 129 -16.45 14.56 6.67
N ILE A 130 -16.17 13.63 7.57
CA ILE A 130 -15.40 13.90 8.81
C ILE A 130 -13.99 13.30 8.73
N LYS A 131 -13.07 13.80 9.55
CA LYS A 131 -11.74 13.21 9.70
C LYS A 131 -11.75 12.07 10.72
N GLY A 132 -11.14 10.95 10.36
CA GLY A 132 -10.84 9.83 11.25
C GLY A 132 -9.35 9.78 11.57
N ARG A 133 -9.00 9.32 12.77
CA ARG A 133 -7.62 9.08 13.19
C ARG A 133 -7.51 7.70 13.83
N VAL A 134 -6.57 6.90 13.35
CA VAL A 134 -6.43 5.50 13.77
C VAL A 134 -5.00 5.02 13.58
N GLY A 135 -4.51 4.20 14.51
CA GLY A 135 -3.23 3.52 14.36
C GLY A 135 -3.36 2.30 13.47
N PHE A 136 -2.32 1.99 12.69
CA PHE A 136 -2.26 0.83 11.83
C PHE A 136 -0.99 0.03 12.06
N GLU A 137 -1.08 -1.30 12.01
CA GLU A 137 0.03 -2.24 11.89
C GLU A 137 -0.14 -3.07 10.60
N ALA A 138 0.69 -2.83 9.59
CA ALA A 138 0.56 -3.45 8.27
C ALA A 138 1.91 -3.91 7.68
N ALA A 139 2.67 -4.68 8.47
CA ALA A 139 4.04 -5.09 8.13
C ALA A 139 4.17 -5.77 6.75
N ALA A 140 3.44 -6.88 6.51
CA ALA A 140 3.49 -7.58 5.22
C ALA A 140 2.98 -6.72 4.05
N PRO A 141 1.80 -6.08 4.11
CA PRO A 141 1.33 -5.19 3.05
C PRO A 141 2.34 -4.14 2.61
N VAL A 142 2.95 -3.43 3.57
CA VAL A 142 3.92 -2.36 3.27
C VAL A 142 5.15 -2.92 2.55
N LEU A 143 5.65 -4.07 2.99
CA LEU A 143 6.76 -4.74 2.33
C LEU A 143 6.39 -5.22 0.92
N ILE A 144 5.24 -5.88 0.76
CA ILE A 144 4.75 -6.36 -0.54
C ILE A 144 4.63 -5.19 -1.53
N ILE A 145 3.96 -4.12 -1.13
CA ILE A 145 3.73 -2.95 -1.99
C ILE A 145 5.05 -2.29 -2.37
N LYS A 146 5.98 -2.08 -1.42
CA LYS A 146 7.25 -1.41 -1.74
C LYS A 146 8.19 -2.30 -2.56
N ALA A 147 8.19 -3.60 -2.33
CA ALA A 147 8.93 -4.55 -3.15
C ALA A 147 8.37 -4.60 -4.57
N HIS A 148 7.05 -4.73 -4.71
CA HIS A 148 6.33 -4.70 -5.98
C HIS A 148 6.60 -3.42 -6.76
N HIS A 149 6.46 -2.23 -6.13
CA HIS A 149 6.78 -0.95 -6.76
C HIS A 149 8.23 -0.88 -7.26
N THR A 150 9.17 -1.51 -6.55
CA THR A 150 10.57 -1.53 -6.97
C THR A 150 10.74 -2.41 -8.20
N LEU A 151 10.15 -3.60 -8.21
CA LEU A 151 10.17 -4.49 -9.36
C LEU A 151 9.52 -3.84 -10.60
N GLU A 152 8.42 -3.12 -10.42
CA GLU A 152 7.78 -2.38 -11.51
C GLU A 152 8.66 -1.29 -12.11
N LYS A 153 9.41 -0.55 -11.28
CA LYS A 153 10.36 0.46 -11.80
C LYS A 153 11.43 -0.12 -12.72
N HIS A 154 11.78 -1.38 -12.50
CA HIS A 154 12.73 -2.10 -13.33
C HIS A 154 12.10 -2.79 -14.53
N THR A 155 10.80 -3.04 -14.54
CA THR A 155 10.15 -3.87 -15.58
C THR A 155 9.16 -3.11 -16.45
N LEU A 156 8.73 -1.92 -16.03
CA LEU A 156 7.76 -1.08 -16.74
C LEU A 156 8.41 0.22 -17.22
N THR A 157 7.92 0.72 -18.35
CA THR A 157 8.37 2.01 -18.89
C THR A 157 7.86 3.19 -18.05
N LYS A 158 8.52 4.34 -18.17
CA LYS A 158 8.15 5.59 -17.48
C LYS A 158 6.66 5.92 -17.59
N TRP A 159 6.08 5.80 -18.79
CA TRP A 159 4.69 6.18 -19.03
C TRP A 159 3.68 5.13 -18.54
N GLN A 160 4.04 3.84 -18.54
CA GLN A 160 3.24 2.82 -17.87
C GLN A 160 3.14 3.10 -16.37
N LEU A 161 4.28 3.40 -15.72
CA LEU A 161 4.32 3.75 -14.29
C LEU A 161 3.49 5.01 -13.99
N SER A 162 3.63 6.06 -14.82
CA SER A 162 2.92 7.32 -14.62
C SER A 162 1.40 7.18 -14.72
N TRP A 163 0.89 6.36 -15.65
CA TRP A 163 -0.55 6.12 -15.75
C TRP A 163 -1.04 5.14 -14.70
N LYS A 164 -0.25 4.10 -14.40
CA LYS A 164 -0.57 3.13 -13.37
C LYS A 164 -0.73 3.77 -12.00
N GLU A 165 0.14 4.72 -11.64
CA GLU A 165 0.04 5.45 -10.36
C GLU A 165 -1.27 6.24 -10.21
N GLN A 166 -1.70 6.92 -11.27
CA GLN A 166 -2.96 7.67 -11.24
C GLN A 166 -4.16 6.74 -11.08
N LEU A 167 -4.18 5.65 -11.84
CA LEU A 167 -5.26 4.66 -11.80
C LEU A 167 -5.27 3.89 -10.48
N SER A 168 -4.12 3.50 -9.94
CA SER A 168 -4.02 2.81 -8.65
C SER A 168 -4.46 3.70 -7.49
N SER A 169 -4.10 4.99 -7.52
CA SER A 169 -4.53 5.97 -6.51
C SER A 169 -6.05 6.13 -6.52
N PHE A 170 -6.64 6.35 -7.71
CA PHE A 170 -8.10 6.41 -7.83
C PHE A 170 -8.78 5.11 -7.39
N TYR A 171 -8.27 3.96 -7.85
CA TYR A 171 -8.82 2.64 -7.51
C TYR A 171 -8.82 2.37 -6.02
N GLY A 172 -7.70 2.65 -5.33
CA GLY A 172 -7.58 2.50 -3.88
C GLY A 172 -8.55 3.40 -3.12
N ASN A 173 -8.71 4.64 -3.57
CA ASN A 173 -9.68 5.57 -2.99
C ASN A 173 -11.13 5.11 -3.23
N TRP A 174 -11.49 4.73 -4.46
CA TRP A 174 -12.85 4.28 -4.79
C TRP A 174 -13.23 3.00 -4.03
N LEU A 175 -12.27 2.09 -3.85
CA LEU A 175 -12.42 0.92 -2.99
C LEU A 175 -12.68 1.31 -1.53
N HIS A 176 -11.92 2.27 -0.99
CA HIS A 176 -12.11 2.79 0.36
C HIS A 176 -13.51 3.40 0.56
N GLU A 177 -14.04 4.10 -0.45
CA GLU A 177 -15.40 4.66 -0.46
C GLU A 177 -16.51 3.59 -0.66
N GLY A 178 -16.17 2.30 -0.63
CA GLY A 178 -17.12 1.19 -0.73
C GLY A 178 -17.69 0.97 -2.14
N GLN A 179 -17.11 1.60 -3.18
CA GLN A 179 -17.61 1.56 -4.55
C GLN A 179 -17.03 0.41 -5.38
N PHE A 180 -16.77 -0.73 -4.75
CA PHE A 180 -16.12 -1.88 -5.40
C PHE A 180 -16.87 -2.44 -6.62
N HIS A 181 -18.21 -2.35 -6.61
CA HIS A 181 -19.07 -2.87 -7.68
C HIS A 181 -19.28 -1.89 -8.84
N ASP A 182 -18.71 -0.68 -8.77
CA ASP A 182 -18.75 0.25 -9.89
C ASP A 182 -17.99 -0.36 -11.10
N PRO A 183 -18.57 -0.37 -12.32
CA PRO A 183 -17.90 -0.89 -13.52
C PRO A 183 -16.50 -0.33 -13.78
N ILE A 184 -16.22 0.91 -13.35
CA ILE A 184 -14.89 1.51 -13.51
C ILE A 184 -13.80 0.68 -12.84
N MET A 185 -14.13 -0.01 -11.73
CA MET A 185 -13.20 -0.88 -11.01
C MET A 185 -12.69 -2.01 -11.91
N ARG A 186 -13.58 -2.66 -12.68
CA ARG A 186 -13.20 -3.73 -13.61
C ARG A 186 -12.39 -3.20 -14.79
N ASN A 187 -12.69 -1.99 -15.27
CA ASN A 187 -11.92 -1.37 -16.35
C ASN A 187 -10.48 -1.06 -15.91
N ILE A 188 -10.30 -0.55 -14.70
CA ILE A 188 -8.97 -0.28 -14.14
C ILE A 188 -8.22 -1.58 -13.89
N GLU A 189 -8.85 -2.61 -13.33
CA GLU A 189 -8.22 -3.91 -13.12
C GLU A 189 -7.74 -4.56 -14.42
N ALA A 190 -8.46 -4.41 -15.53
CA ALA A 190 -8.00 -4.90 -16.82
C ALA A 190 -6.67 -4.23 -17.25
N PHE A 191 -6.56 -2.91 -17.05
CA PHE A 191 -5.29 -2.19 -17.25
C PHE A 191 -4.21 -2.69 -16.28
N LEU A 192 -4.51 -2.80 -14.99
CA LEU A 192 -3.54 -3.24 -13.98
C LEU A 192 -3.04 -4.66 -14.32
N ALA A 193 -3.92 -5.61 -14.58
CA ALA A 193 -3.56 -6.98 -14.94
C ALA A 193 -2.69 -7.06 -16.21
N ASP A 194 -2.98 -6.23 -17.22
CA ASP A 194 -2.16 -6.16 -18.44
C ASP A 194 -0.74 -5.68 -18.14
N THR A 195 -0.58 -4.63 -17.32
CA THR A 195 0.74 -4.13 -16.93
C THR A 195 1.58 -5.17 -16.20
N GLN A 196 0.95 -6.10 -15.48
CA GLN A 196 1.68 -7.07 -14.67
C GLN A 196 2.33 -8.21 -15.46
N LYS A 197 2.05 -8.37 -16.76
CA LYS A 197 2.53 -9.52 -17.57
C LYS A 197 4.04 -9.78 -17.52
N VAL A 198 4.85 -8.75 -17.27
CA VAL A 198 6.32 -8.82 -17.21
C VAL A 198 6.90 -8.48 -15.84
N VAL A 199 6.05 -8.23 -14.84
CA VAL A 199 6.45 -7.88 -13.47
C VAL A 199 6.75 -9.16 -12.69
N SER A 200 7.84 -9.83 -13.08
CA SER A 200 8.28 -11.09 -12.48
C SER A 200 9.76 -11.00 -12.11
N GLY A 201 10.12 -11.51 -10.94
CA GLY A 201 11.49 -11.44 -10.42
C GLY A 201 11.56 -11.55 -8.91
N LYS A 202 12.77 -11.40 -8.38
CA LYS A 202 13.05 -11.40 -6.95
C LYS A 202 13.33 -9.98 -6.48
N VAL A 203 12.89 -9.67 -5.27
CA VAL A 203 13.18 -8.40 -4.59
C VAL A 203 13.82 -8.72 -3.25
N PHE A 204 14.99 -8.12 -3.02
CA PHE A 204 15.74 -8.31 -1.78
C PHE A 204 15.44 -7.17 -0.81
N VAL A 205 15.08 -7.52 0.42
CA VAL A 205 14.66 -6.58 1.45
C VAL A 205 15.46 -6.83 2.72
N GLU A 206 15.93 -5.78 3.40
CA GLU A 206 16.49 -5.87 4.75
C GLU A 206 15.49 -5.32 5.77
N LEU A 207 15.20 -6.10 6.80
CA LEU A 207 14.38 -5.72 7.94
C LEU A 207 15.28 -5.25 9.07
N LEU A 208 14.91 -4.16 9.72
CA LEU A 208 15.51 -3.64 10.94
C LEU A 208 14.39 -3.20 11.90
N PRO A 209 14.67 -2.97 13.18
CA PRO A 209 13.67 -2.41 14.09
C PRO A 209 13.07 -1.12 13.54
N TYR A 210 11.75 -1.08 13.46
CA TYR A 210 10.89 0.02 12.97
C TYR A 210 11.08 0.44 11.51
N ARG A 211 11.92 -0.24 10.72
CA ARG A 211 12.19 0.14 9.32
C ARG A 211 12.57 -1.05 8.45
N PHE A 212 12.52 -0.84 7.14
CA PHE A 212 13.07 -1.77 6.16
C PHE A 212 13.77 -1.00 5.06
N GLN A 213 14.60 -1.71 4.29
CA GLN A 213 15.29 -1.19 3.12
C GLN A 213 15.09 -2.15 1.96
N ILE A 214 14.71 -1.64 0.80
CA ILE A 214 14.76 -2.41 -0.43
C ILE A 214 16.20 -2.36 -0.93
N ILE A 215 16.85 -3.52 -1.04
CA ILE A 215 18.27 -3.64 -1.41
C ILE A 215 18.42 -3.60 -2.93
N GLY A 216 17.56 -4.31 -3.65
CA GLY A 216 17.64 -4.45 -5.10
C GLY A 216 16.72 -5.55 -5.62
N ILE A 217 16.84 -5.84 -6.91
CA ILE A 217 16.02 -6.83 -7.60
C ILE A 217 16.85 -7.75 -8.50
N GLU A 218 16.26 -8.87 -8.89
CA GLU A 218 16.70 -9.73 -9.98
C GLU A 218 15.50 -10.02 -10.89
N SER A 219 15.60 -9.72 -12.19
CA SER A 219 14.52 -9.99 -13.14
C SER A 219 15.07 -10.25 -14.55
N ASN A 220 14.45 -11.19 -15.26
CA ASN A 220 14.69 -11.40 -16.70
C ASN A 220 14.16 -10.24 -17.56
N HIS A 221 13.34 -9.37 -16.99
CA HIS A 221 12.74 -8.20 -17.64
C HIS A 221 13.33 -6.87 -17.15
N ASP A 222 14.48 -6.90 -16.47
CA ASP A 222 15.12 -5.69 -15.96
C ASP A 222 15.56 -4.78 -17.12
N LEU A 223 14.91 -3.61 -17.22
CA LEU A 223 15.18 -2.56 -18.20
C LEU A 223 16.51 -1.83 -17.94
N MET A 224 17.15 -2.05 -16.78
CA MET A 224 18.53 -1.64 -16.50
C MET A 224 19.56 -2.62 -17.06
N SER A 225 19.16 -3.78 -17.59
CA SER A 225 20.08 -4.79 -18.10
C SER A 225 21.02 -4.24 -19.18
N ASN A 226 22.32 -4.56 -19.05
CA ASN A 226 23.41 -4.12 -19.93
C ASN A 226 23.31 -4.57 -21.40
N LYS A 227 22.21 -5.25 -21.81
CA LYS A 227 21.97 -5.63 -23.22
C LYS A 227 22.01 -4.42 -24.18
N PHE A 228 21.80 -3.21 -23.68
CA PHE A 228 21.72 -1.98 -24.48
C PHE A 228 22.77 -0.91 -24.11
N GLY A 229 23.72 -1.25 -23.23
CA GLY A 229 24.77 -0.33 -22.74
C GLY A 229 24.72 -0.14 -21.22
N SER A 230 25.86 0.22 -20.64
CA SER A 230 25.98 0.52 -19.21
C SER A 230 25.63 2.00 -18.99
N TYR A 231 24.52 2.27 -18.30
CA TYR A 231 24.12 3.63 -17.96
C TYR A 231 25.27 4.37 -17.26
N GLY A 232 25.69 5.51 -17.82
CA GLY A 232 26.75 6.35 -17.26
C GLY A 232 28.18 5.97 -17.67
N GLU A 233 28.42 4.83 -18.32
CA GLU A 233 29.76 4.39 -18.70
C GLU A 233 29.97 4.28 -20.21
N MET A 234 29.04 3.66 -20.94
CA MET A 234 29.14 3.48 -22.39
C MET A 234 27.76 3.47 -23.03
N ASN A 235 27.58 4.33 -24.04
CA ASN A 235 26.36 4.34 -24.84
C ASN A 235 26.68 4.06 -26.31
N ASN A 236 26.14 2.95 -26.82
CA ASN A 236 26.30 2.55 -28.22
C ASN A 236 25.00 2.71 -29.03
N ALA A 237 23.92 3.21 -28.41
CA ALA A 237 22.59 3.25 -29.02
C ALA A 237 22.24 4.60 -29.66
N TRP A 238 22.86 5.70 -29.22
CA TRP A 238 22.62 7.03 -29.79
C TRP A 238 23.87 7.91 -29.73
N SER A 239 23.97 8.85 -30.66
CA SER A 239 25.09 9.79 -30.77
C SER A 239 24.80 11.10 -30.04
N GLY A 240 25.85 11.93 -29.85
CA GLY A 240 25.68 13.28 -29.32
C GLY A 240 24.83 14.19 -30.21
N GLU A 241 24.79 13.96 -31.52
CA GLU A 241 23.96 14.74 -32.44
C GLU A 241 22.48 14.39 -32.29
N ASP A 242 22.15 13.11 -32.06
CA ASP A 242 20.78 12.68 -31.81
C ASP A 242 20.20 13.36 -30.55
N VAL A 243 21.00 13.45 -29.49
CA VAL A 243 20.60 14.12 -28.24
C VAL A 243 20.37 15.62 -28.44
N LYS A 244 21.26 16.30 -29.18
CA LYS A 244 21.08 17.73 -29.52
C LYS A 244 19.81 17.97 -30.32
N GLY A 245 19.57 17.13 -31.35
CA GLY A 245 18.37 17.18 -32.17
C GLY A 245 17.10 16.96 -31.35
N PHE A 246 17.08 15.90 -30.52
CA PHE A 246 15.96 15.61 -29.62
C PHE A 246 15.69 16.77 -28.66
N SER A 247 16.72 17.29 -27.98
CA SER A 247 16.59 18.41 -27.04
C SER A 247 15.97 19.65 -27.72
N LYS A 248 16.44 19.99 -28.93
CA LYS A 248 15.91 21.11 -29.72
C LYS A 248 14.43 20.93 -30.04
N ILE A 249 14.02 19.74 -30.48
CA ILE A 249 12.63 19.45 -30.85
C ILE A 249 11.73 19.39 -29.61
N PHE A 250 12.14 18.66 -28.58
CA PHE A 250 11.34 18.42 -27.39
C PHE A 250 11.10 19.71 -26.57
N GLY A 251 12.12 20.57 -26.48
CA GLY A 251 12.03 21.87 -25.83
C GLY A 251 11.31 22.95 -26.64
N ASN A 252 11.02 22.71 -27.93
CA ASN A 252 10.49 23.73 -28.83
C ASN A 252 9.14 24.29 -28.37
N GLN A 253 8.26 23.45 -27.81
CA GLN A 253 6.96 23.88 -27.29
C GLN A 253 7.08 24.91 -26.15
N VAL A 254 8.03 24.69 -25.22
CA VAL A 254 8.27 25.58 -24.07
C VAL A 254 8.96 26.86 -24.54
N MET A 255 9.91 26.74 -25.47
CA MET A 255 10.56 27.87 -26.12
C MET A 255 9.56 28.80 -26.82
N ILE A 256 8.60 28.25 -27.57
CA ILE A 256 7.55 29.03 -28.24
C ILE A 256 6.68 29.75 -27.21
N TRP A 257 6.27 29.05 -26.14
CA TRP A 257 5.49 29.66 -25.07
C TRP A 257 6.19 30.90 -24.48
N HIS A 258 7.48 30.79 -24.16
CA HIS A 258 8.25 31.93 -23.66
C HIS A 258 8.39 33.05 -24.67
N LYS A 259 8.61 32.75 -25.96
CA LYS A 259 8.75 33.80 -26.99
C LYS A 259 7.46 34.58 -27.26
N VAL A 260 6.31 33.93 -27.13
CA VAL A 260 5.00 34.57 -27.32
C VAL A 260 4.60 35.39 -26.09
N ASN A 261 4.96 34.92 -24.89
CA ASN A 261 4.52 35.50 -23.61
C ASN A 261 5.61 36.29 -22.87
N SER A 262 6.79 36.48 -23.47
CA SER A 262 7.76 37.44 -22.99
C SER A 262 7.22 38.83 -23.30
N GLU A 263 6.76 39.57 -22.29
CA GLU A 263 6.65 41.02 -22.39
C GLU A 263 8.02 41.55 -22.83
N GLU A 264 8.06 42.37 -23.88
CA GLU A 264 9.28 43.08 -24.28
C GLU A 264 9.83 43.80 -23.05
N ALA A 265 10.95 43.30 -22.52
CA ALA A 265 11.73 43.98 -21.49
C ALA A 265 12.57 45.10 -22.12
#